data_AF-A0A2R6JZ85-F1
#
_entry.id   AF-A0A2R6JZ85-F1
#
_cell.length_a   1.000
_cell.length_b   1.000
_cell.length_c   1.000
_cell.angle_alpha   90.00
_cell.angle_beta   90.00
_cell.angle_gamma   90.00
#
_symmetry.space_group_name_H-M   'P 1'
#
loop_
_entity.id
_entity.type
_entity.pdbx_description
1 polymer ?
#
loop_
_entity_poly.entity_id
_entity_poly.type
_entity_poly.pdbx_seq_one_letter_code
_entity_poly.pdbx_strand_id
1 'polypeptide(L)'
;MSQETQTSGATGTRLETGTGSWISGMIGGLMGGAAMGILITIMLTPAIEGAIPGMYGLSGGLAGWIVHMSHSAVLGVVFAAIIGAGLGRSSDNVGATIAIGAVYGIVLWAVLAALVMPIWLAAVGFPQAPPFPNFALPGSLPAHVVYGAVLGAVYPYVTGI
;
A
#
# COMPACT_ATOMS: atom_id res chain seq x y z
N MET A 1 51.47 32.20 16.16
CA MET A 1 50.30 32.13 15.27
C MET A 1 50.17 30.70 14.80
N SER A 2 49.25 29.92 15.38
CA SER A 2 48.94 28.56 14.94
C SER A 2 47.57 28.61 14.30
N GLN A 3 47.47 28.30 13.02
CA GLN A 3 46.20 28.26 12.32
C GLN A 3 45.44 27.02 12.76
N GLU A 4 44.25 27.22 13.34
CA GLU A 4 43.28 26.16 13.56
C GLU A 4 42.69 25.76 12.21
N THR A 5 42.92 24.51 11.80
CA THR A 5 42.18 23.91 10.69
C THR A 5 40.75 23.67 11.15
N GLN A 6 39.86 24.64 10.88
CA GLN A 6 38.43 24.44 10.94
C GLN A 6 38.03 23.51 9.80
N THR A 7 37.93 22.21 10.08
CA THR A 7 37.24 21.26 9.22
C THR A 7 35.76 21.63 9.26
N SER A 8 35.32 22.48 8.33
CA SER A 8 33.90 22.75 8.08
C SER A 8 33.19 21.41 7.95
N GLY A 9 32.21 21.21 8.82
CA GLY A 9 31.33 20.04 8.78
C GLY A 9 30.76 19.91 7.38
N ALA A 10 31.13 18.83 6.71
CA ALA A 10 30.28 18.27 5.68
C ALA A 10 28.98 17.89 6.39
N THR A 11 28.01 18.81 6.38
CA THR A 11 26.61 18.47 6.55
C THR A 11 26.30 17.54 5.39
N GLY A 12 26.62 16.26 5.60
CA GLY A 12 26.09 15.17 4.81
C GLY A 12 24.60 15.24 5.00
N THR A 13 23.94 16.02 4.16
CA THR A 13 22.60 15.70 3.73
C THR A 13 22.75 14.32 3.12
N ARG A 14 22.60 13.30 3.96
CA ARG A 14 22.37 11.94 3.53
C ARG A 14 21.07 12.06 2.74
N LEU A 15 21.22 12.34 1.47
CA LEU A 15 20.32 11.82 0.47
C LEU A 15 20.36 10.32 0.74
N GLU A 16 19.47 9.80 1.59
CA GLU A 16 19.17 8.39 1.64
C GLU A 16 18.55 8.07 0.28
N THR A 17 19.45 7.91 -0.68
CA THR A 17 19.16 7.68 -2.08
C THR A 17 18.42 6.35 -2.18
N GLY A 18 17.09 6.46 -2.29
CA GLY A 18 16.25 5.74 -3.23
C GLY A 18 16.04 4.24 -3.03
N THR A 19 16.97 3.50 -2.44
CA THR A 19 17.00 2.02 -2.50
C THR A 19 16.44 1.34 -1.25
N GLY A 20 16.63 1.89 -0.04
CA GLY A 20 16.07 1.30 1.19
C GLY A 20 14.56 1.54 1.32
N SER A 21 14.10 2.74 0.96
CA SER A 21 12.71 3.17 1.11
C SER A 21 11.71 2.34 0.30
N TRP A 22 12.01 2.00 -0.96
CA TRP A 22 11.09 1.18 -1.76
C TRP A 22 10.99 -0.27 -1.26
N ILE A 23 12.07 -0.83 -0.72
CA ILE A 23 12.06 -2.17 -0.11
C ILE A 23 11.18 -2.17 1.14
N SER A 24 11.31 -1.15 1.99
CA SER A 24 10.42 -0.94 3.14
C SER A 24 8.97 -0.83 2.74
N GLY A 25 8.69 -0.06 1.69
CA GLY A 25 7.37 0.05 1.08
C GLY A 25 6.84 -1.29 0.60
N MET A 26 7.64 -2.04 -0.16
CA MET A 26 7.29 -3.36 -0.67
C MET A 26 6.98 -4.34 0.47
N ILE A 27 7.84 -4.42 1.49
CA ILE A 27 7.65 -5.32 2.64
C ILE A 27 6.41 -4.91 3.44
N GLY A 28 6.24 -3.63 3.74
CA GLY A 28 5.04 -3.13 4.41
C GLY A 28 3.78 -3.37 3.59
N GLY A 29 3.87 -3.25 2.26
CA GLY A 29 2.81 -3.52 1.32
C GLY A 29 2.42 -4.99 1.32
N LEU A 30 3.40 -5.91 1.32
CA LEU A 30 3.14 -7.35 1.43
C LEU A 30 2.51 -7.70 2.79
N MET A 31 3.02 -7.16 3.89
CA MET A 31 2.47 -7.43 5.23
C MET A 31 1.04 -6.89 5.39
N GLY A 32 0.80 -5.65 4.95
CA GLY A 32 -0.55 -5.07 4.90
C GLY A 32 -1.47 -5.82 3.94
N GLY A 33 -0.92 -6.25 2.79
CA GLY A 33 -1.61 -7.05 1.78
C GLY A 33 -2.06 -8.39 2.33
N ALA A 34 -1.20 -9.07 3.10
CA ALA A 34 -1.54 -10.32 3.77
C ALA A 34 -2.64 -10.12 4.82
N ALA A 35 -2.54 -9.09 5.68
CA ALA A 35 -3.55 -8.78 6.68
C ALA A 35 -4.91 -8.48 6.02
N MET A 36 -4.93 -7.63 4.99
CA MET A 36 -6.12 -7.33 4.20
C MET A 36 -6.64 -8.58 3.48
N GLY A 37 -5.75 -9.38 2.89
CA GLY A 37 -6.08 -10.61 2.18
C GLY A 37 -6.81 -11.61 3.07
N ILE A 38 -6.38 -11.76 4.33
CA ILE A 38 -7.05 -12.59 5.34
C ILE A 38 -8.46 -12.04 5.61
N LEU A 39 -8.57 -10.73 5.84
CA LEU A 39 -9.86 -10.09 6.11
C LEU A 39 -10.84 -10.27 4.94
N ILE A 40 -10.41 -10.02 3.70
CA ILE A 40 -11.28 -10.18 2.54
C ILE A 40 -11.57 -11.66 2.24
N THR A 41 -10.69 -12.59 2.60
CA THR A 41 -10.99 -14.03 2.49
C THR A 41 -12.13 -14.43 3.41
N ILE A 42 -12.16 -13.91 4.63
CA ILE A 42 -13.16 -14.24 5.65
C ILE A 42 -14.47 -13.47 5.42
N MET A 43 -14.37 -12.18 5.10
CA MET A 43 -15.53 -11.28 5.05
C MET A 43 -16.13 -11.11 3.66
N LEU A 44 -15.32 -11.33 2.61
CA LEU A 44 -15.64 -10.98 1.23
C LEU A 44 -15.10 -12.05 0.26
N THR A 45 -15.32 -13.33 0.57
CA THR A 45 -14.80 -14.47 -0.23
C THR A 45 -15.03 -14.33 -1.74
N PRO A 46 -16.21 -13.88 -2.23
CA PRO A 46 -16.42 -13.65 -3.67
C PRO A 46 -15.45 -12.63 -4.29
N ALA A 47 -14.93 -11.69 -3.50
CA ALA A 47 -13.94 -10.72 -3.96
C ALA A 47 -12.58 -11.37 -4.21
N ILE A 48 -12.06 -12.17 -3.26
CA ILE A 48 -10.74 -12.80 -3.43
C ILE A 48 -10.76 -13.98 -4.40
N GLU A 49 -11.85 -14.73 -4.49
CA GLU A 49 -11.91 -15.91 -5.38
C GLU A 49 -12.41 -15.58 -6.80
N GLY A 50 -13.16 -14.48 -6.94
CA GLY A 50 -13.83 -14.09 -8.18
C GLY A 50 -13.37 -12.74 -8.70
N ALA A 51 -13.73 -11.65 -8.01
CA ALA A 51 -13.54 -10.30 -8.54
C ALA A 51 -12.06 -9.94 -8.78
N ILE A 52 -11.18 -10.15 -7.80
CA ILE A 52 -9.75 -9.82 -7.90
C ILE A 52 -9.05 -10.57 -9.04
N PRO A 53 -9.10 -11.92 -9.12
CA PRO A 53 -8.51 -12.63 -10.24
C PRO A 53 -9.26 -12.38 -11.56
N GLY A 54 -10.56 -12.13 -11.50
CA GLY A 54 -11.41 -11.87 -12.67
C GLY A 54 -10.99 -10.64 -13.49
N MET A 55 -10.39 -9.62 -12.86
CA MET A 55 -9.79 -8.48 -13.58
C MET A 55 -8.71 -8.91 -14.59
N TYR A 56 -8.10 -10.08 -14.38
CA TYR A 56 -7.06 -10.64 -15.24
C TYR A 56 -7.54 -11.84 -16.06
N GLY A 57 -8.86 -12.09 -16.11
CA GLY A 57 -9.42 -13.28 -16.75
C GLY A 57 -9.07 -14.59 -16.02
N LEU A 58 -8.65 -14.50 -14.76
CA LEU A 58 -8.32 -15.64 -13.91
C LEU A 58 -9.49 -15.97 -12.97
N SER A 59 -9.41 -17.12 -12.31
CA SER A 59 -10.41 -17.56 -11.32
C SER A 59 -9.77 -18.35 -10.19
N GLY A 60 -10.41 -18.32 -9.01
CA GLY A 60 -10.04 -19.14 -7.87
C GLY A 60 -9.17 -18.40 -6.85
N GLY A 61 -9.28 -18.81 -5.58
CA GLY A 61 -8.66 -18.12 -4.45
C GLY A 61 -7.14 -17.98 -4.55
N LEU A 62 -6.43 -19.00 -5.04
CA LEU A 62 -4.97 -18.92 -5.22
C LEU A 62 -4.56 -17.82 -6.19
N ALA A 63 -5.23 -17.75 -7.36
CA ALA A 63 -4.97 -16.71 -8.35
C ALA A 63 -5.30 -15.33 -7.78
N GLY A 64 -6.41 -15.21 -7.04
CA GLY A 64 -6.79 -13.95 -6.40
C GLY A 64 -5.80 -13.49 -5.35
N TRP A 65 -5.29 -14.40 -4.52
CA TRP A 65 -4.25 -14.12 -3.54
C TRP A 65 -2.95 -13.65 -4.22
N ILE A 66 -2.50 -14.32 -5.28
CA ILE A 66 -1.31 -13.91 -6.03
C ILE A 66 -1.48 -12.50 -6.59
N VAL A 67 -2.60 -12.23 -7.26
CA VAL A 67 -2.93 -10.90 -7.82
C VAL A 67 -2.99 -9.85 -6.72
N HIS A 68 -3.69 -10.13 -5.62
CA HIS A 68 -3.84 -9.23 -4.48
C HIS A 68 -2.49 -8.87 -3.85
N MET A 69 -1.64 -9.86 -3.60
CA MET A 69 -0.30 -9.64 -3.05
C MET A 69 0.61 -8.86 -4.00
N SER A 70 0.48 -9.10 -5.31
CA SER A 70 1.24 -8.36 -6.34
C SER A 70 0.89 -6.87 -6.33
N HIS A 71 -0.40 -6.53 -6.30
CA HIS A 71 -0.84 -5.14 -6.16
C HIS A 71 -0.37 -4.54 -4.84
N SER A 72 -0.50 -5.30 -3.75
CA SER A 72 -0.13 -4.84 -2.42
C SER A 72 1.34 -4.45 -2.32
N ALA A 73 2.23 -5.21 -2.96
CA ALA A 73 3.66 -4.89 -3.06
C ALA A 73 3.91 -3.61 -3.86
N VAL A 74 3.31 -3.47 -5.05
CA VAL A 74 3.45 -2.29 -5.91
C VAL A 74 2.92 -1.03 -5.21
N LEU A 75 1.76 -1.13 -4.58
CA LEU A 75 1.15 -0.02 -3.84
C LEU A 75 1.95 0.36 -2.58
N GLY A 76 2.65 -0.59 -1.98
CA GLY A 76 3.60 -0.31 -0.90
C GLY A 76 4.81 0.48 -1.40
N VAL A 77 5.35 0.17 -2.59
CA VAL A 77 6.41 0.96 -3.23
C VAL A 77 5.92 2.37 -3.56
N VAL A 78 4.68 2.52 -4.04
CA VAL A 78 4.07 3.84 -4.29
C VAL A 78 3.95 4.65 -3.00
N PHE A 79 3.55 4.03 -1.90
CA PHE A 79 3.52 4.68 -0.58
C PHE A 79 4.91 5.21 -0.17
N ALA A 80 5.95 4.38 -0.32
CA ALA A 80 7.33 4.78 -0.04
C ALA A 80 7.76 6.00 -0.87
N ALA A 81 7.43 6.01 -2.17
CA ALA A 81 7.71 7.15 -3.04
C ALA A 81 6.99 8.43 -2.60
N ILE A 82 5.72 8.34 -2.17
CA ILE A 82 4.95 9.47 -1.65
C ILE A 82 5.60 10.03 -0.37
N ILE A 83 5.99 9.17 0.57
CA ILE A 83 6.66 9.60 1.80
C ILE A 83 7.99 10.28 1.48
N GLY A 84 8.81 9.66 0.61
CA GLY A 84 10.11 10.21 0.21
C GLY A 84 10.02 11.56 -0.53
N ALA A 85 8.95 11.80 -1.29
CA ALA A 85 8.81 13.00 -2.11
C ALA A 85 8.39 14.27 -1.33
N GLY A 86 7.78 14.14 -0.15
CA GLY A 86 7.24 15.33 0.55
C GLY A 86 7.00 15.20 2.05
N LEU A 87 7.08 14.00 2.62
CA LEU A 87 6.74 13.72 4.02
C LEU A 87 7.91 13.16 4.83
N GLY A 88 9.15 13.24 4.32
CA GLY A 88 10.34 12.65 4.95
C GLY A 88 10.69 13.14 6.37
N ARG A 89 10.04 14.18 6.89
CA ARG A 89 10.15 14.59 8.31
C ARG A 89 9.13 13.90 9.23
N SER A 90 8.05 13.34 8.67
CA SER A 90 7.00 12.65 9.44
C SER A 90 7.30 11.17 9.67
N SER A 91 8.32 10.60 9.02
CA SER A 91 8.74 9.20 9.19
C SER A 91 9.30 8.88 10.58
N ASP A 92 9.79 9.89 11.31
CA ASP A 92 10.40 9.70 12.64
C ASP A 92 9.35 9.40 13.73
N ASN A 93 8.06 9.59 13.41
CA ASN A 93 6.95 9.27 14.29
C ASN A 93 6.12 8.12 13.70
N VAL A 94 6.23 6.95 14.33
CA VAL A 94 5.49 5.74 13.95
C VAL A 94 3.98 5.98 13.95
N GLY A 95 3.45 6.70 14.95
CA GLY A 95 2.03 7.03 15.02
C GLY A 95 1.56 7.92 13.86
N ALA A 96 2.39 8.89 13.45
CA ALA A 96 2.11 9.70 12.28
C ALA A 96 2.12 8.85 10.99
N THR A 97 3.08 7.94 10.84
CA THR A 97 3.19 7.07 9.66
C THR A 97 2.04 6.07 9.57
N ILE A 98 1.55 5.55 10.70
CA ILE A 98 0.32 4.73 10.76
C ILE A 98 -0.90 5.54 10.31
N ALA A 99 -1.06 6.79 10.79
CA ALA A 99 -2.18 7.64 10.41
C ALA A 99 -2.15 7.98 8.90
N ILE A 100 -0.97 8.33 8.38
CA ILE A 100 -0.77 8.54 6.93
C ILE A 100 -1.10 7.27 6.15
N GLY A 101 -0.64 6.11 6.64
CA GLY A 101 -0.96 4.81 6.07
C GLY A 101 -2.46 4.53 6.04
N ALA A 102 -3.18 4.78 7.13
CA ALA A 102 -4.64 4.61 7.19
C ALA A 102 -5.36 5.51 6.16
N VAL A 103 -4.96 6.79 6.05
CA VAL A 103 -5.49 7.70 5.03
C VAL A 103 -5.19 7.19 3.63
N TYR A 104 -3.96 6.71 3.38
CA TYR A 104 -3.58 6.08 2.12
C TYR A 104 -4.47 4.88 1.79
N GLY A 105 -4.75 4.01 2.76
CA GLY A 105 -5.69 2.89 2.62
C GLY A 105 -7.10 3.33 2.22
N ILE A 106 -7.62 4.39 2.84
CA ILE A 106 -8.93 4.97 2.48
C ILE A 106 -8.94 5.48 1.03
N VAL A 107 -7.88 6.18 0.63
CA VAL A 107 -7.72 6.67 -0.75
C VAL A 107 -7.66 5.51 -1.74
N LEU A 108 -6.88 4.47 -1.45
CA LEU A 108 -6.81 3.28 -2.29
C LEU A 108 -8.15 2.55 -2.40
N TRP A 109 -8.89 2.43 -1.31
CA TRP A 109 -10.25 1.88 -1.35
C TRP A 109 -11.14 2.69 -2.27
N ALA A 110 -11.17 4.02 -2.09
CA ALA A 110 -12.01 4.90 -2.90
C ALA A 110 -11.64 4.82 -4.38
N VAL A 111 -10.36 4.90 -4.71
CA VAL A 111 -9.89 4.92 -6.10
C VAL A 111 -9.93 3.52 -6.71
N LEU A 112 -9.24 2.56 -6.12
CA LEU A 112 -9.03 1.26 -6.74
C LEU A 112 -10.23 0.32 -6.57
N ALA A 113 -10.78 0.22 -5.35
CA ALA A 113 -11.87 -0.72 -5.09
C ALA A 113 -13.24 -0.18 -5.52
N ALA A 114 -13.55 1.09 -5.22
CA ALA A 114 -14.86 1.64 -5.52
C ALA A 114 -15.01 2.15 -6.96
N LEU A 115 -13.93 2.61 -7.61
CA LEU A 115 -13.99 3.17 -8.96
C LEU A 115 -13.33 2.27 -10.01
N VAL A 116 -12.04 1.93 -9.86
CA VAL A 116 -11.30 1.21 -10.91
C VAL A 116 -11.78 -0.24 -11.08
N MET A 117 -11.94 -0.98 -9.98
CA MET A 117 -12.35 -2.40 -10.02
C MET A 117 -13.67 -2.62 -10.79
N PRO A 118 -14.79 -1.94 -10.51
CA PRO A 118 -16.03 -2.16 -11.26
C PRO A 118 -15.91 -1.80 -12.75
N ILE A 119 -15.16 -0.75 -13.10
CA ILE A 119 -14.88 -0.41 -14.51
C ILE A 119 -14.07 -1.52 -15.18
N TRP A 120 -13.01 -2.01 -14.53
CA TRP A 120 -12.15 -3.05 -15.07
C TRP A 120 -12.94 -4.34 -15.28
N LEU A 121 -13.69 -4.78 -14.27
CA LEU A 121 -14.53 -5.98 -14.33
C LEU A 121 -15.57 -5.91 -15.45
N ALA A 122 -16.23 -4.77 -15.61
CA ALA A 122 -17.15 -4.54 -16.72
C ALA A 122 -16.42 -4.61 -18.08
N ALA A 123 -15.24 -4.00 -18.20
CA ALA A 123 -14.46 -3.98 -19.44
C ALA A 123 -14.00 -5.38 -19.89
N VAL A 124 -13.69 -6.28 -18.95
CA VAL A 124 -13.32 -7.68 -19.25
C VAL A 124 -14.53 -8.62 -19.33
N GLY A 125 -15.76 -8.10 -19.22
CA GLY A 125 -16.98 -8.89 -19.33
C GLY A 125 -17.23 -9.83 -18.15
N PHE A 126 -16.73 -9.49 -16.95
CA PHE A 126 -16.95 -10.32 -15.76
C PHE A 126 -18.46 -10.36 -15.41
N PRO A 127 -19.11 -11.54 -15.40
CA PRO A 127 -20.57 -11.63 -15.29
C PRO A 127 -21.17 -11.04 -14.01
N GLN A 128 -20.37 -10.93 -12.94
CA GLN A 128 -20.79 -10.42 -11.63
C GLN A 128 -20.12 -9.07 -11.31
N ALA A 129 -19.83 -8.26 -12.35
CA ALA A 129 -19.25 -6.94 -12.16
C ALA A 129 -20.17 -6.07 -11.28
N PRO A 130 -19.65 -5.49 -10.18
CA PRO A 130 -20.45 -4.62 -9.33
C PRO A 130 -20.89 -3.35 -10.08
N PRO A 131 -22.02 -2.72 -9.70
CA PRO A 131 -22.41 -1.42 -10.24
C PRO A 131 -21.34 -0.35 -9.98
N PHE A 132 -21.11 0.54 -10.94
CA PHE A 132 -20.21 1.68 -10.77
C PHE A 132 -20.98 2.91 -10.24
N PRO A 133 -20.47 3.63 -9.21
CA PRO A 133 -19.36 3.28 -8.33
C PRO A 133 -19.76 2.27 -7.24
N ASN A 134 -18.82 1.44 -6.78
CA ASN A 134 -19.08 0.37 -5.80
C ASN A 134 -18.47 0.67 -4.42
N PHE A 135 -19.07 1.57 -3.64
CA PHE A 135 -18.60 1.85 -2.28
C PHE A 135 -18.97 0.73 -1.28
N ALA A 136 -20.11 0.05 -1.47
CA ALA A 136 -20.56 -1.12 -0.71
C ALA A 136 -20.31 -1.06 0.82
N LEU A 137 -20.63 0.04 1.52
CA LEU A 137 -20.27 0.23 2.93
C LEU A 137 -20.95 -0.78 3.89
N PRO A 138 -20.22 -1.34 4.90
CA PRO A 138 -18.81 -1.07 5.21
C PRO A 138 -17.82 -1.79 4.26
N GLY A 139 -18.26 -2.85 3.57
CA GLY A 139 -17.54 -3.42 2.42
C GLY A 139 -16.08 -3.73 2.67
N SER A 140 -15.25 -3.44 1.67
CA SER A 140 -13.79 -3.62 1.75
C SER A 140 -13.06 -2.46 2.44
N LEU A 141 -13.76 -1.41 2.89
CA LEU A 141 -13.12 -0.23 3.49
C LEU A 141 -12.31 -0.59 4.76
N PRO A 142 -12.84 -1.32 5.76
CA PRO A 142 -12.05 -1.73 6.92
C PRO A 142 -10.79 -2.50 6.55
N ALA A 143 -10.87 -3.38 5.55
CA ALA A 143 -9.72 -4.17 5.11
C ALA A 143 -8.62 -3.30 4.48
N HIS A 144 -9.00 -2.25 3.74
CA HIS A 144 -8.03 -1.29 3.18
C HIS A 144 -7.44 -0.35 4.24
N VAL A 145 -8.23 0.05 5.26
CA VAL A 145 -7.70 0.80 6.41
C VAL A 145 -6.66 -0.06 7.14
N VAL A 146 -6.92 -1.35 7.33
CA VAL A 146 -5.96 -2.30 7.92
C VAL A 146 -4.70 -2.44 7.05
N TYR A 147 -4.84 -2.59 5.72
CA TYR A 147 -3.71 -2.58 4.79
C TYR A 147 -2.82 -1.35 5.03
N GLY A 148 -3.43 -0.17 5.00
CA GLY A 148 -2.73 1.10 5.15
C GLY A 148 -2.06 1.26 6.51
N ALA A 149 -2.75 0.90 7.59
CA ALA A 149 -2.21 1.00 8.94
C ALA A 149 -1.02 0.05 9.15
N VAL A 150 -1.09 -1.19 8.67
CA VAL A 150 0.02 -2.15 8.75
C VAL A 150 1.21 -1.71 7.90
N LEU A 151 0.97 -1.23 6.68
CA LEU A 151 2.01 -0.65 5.82
C LEU A 151 2.71 0.52 6.53
N GLY A 152 1.95 1.47 7.06
CA GLY A 152 2.48 2.62 7.78
C GLY A 152 3.22 2.25 9.08
N ALA A 153 2.81 1.16 9.74
CA ALA A 153 3.50 0.63 10.91
C ALA A 153 4.83 -0.03 10.54
N VAL A 154 4.89 -0.80 9.45
CA VAL A 154 6.09 -1.57 9.06
C VAL A 154 7.14 -0.70 8.37
N TYR A 155 6.71 0.26 7.55
CA TYR A 155 7.58 1.12 6.76
C TYR A 155 8.78 1.73 7.53
N PRO A 156 8.60 2.38 8.71
CA PRO A 156 9.71 3.05 9.41
C PRO A 156 10.76 2.09 9.98
N TYR A 157 10.39 0.84 10.28
CA TYR A 157 11.32 -0.14 10.88
C TYR A 157 12.28 -0.77 9.87
N VAL A 158 11.90 -0.79 8.59
CA VAL A 158 12.74 -1.35 7.53
C VAL A 158 13.64 -0.27 6.92
N THR A 159 13.23 1.00 6.96
CA THR A 159 14.07 2.13 6.52
C THR A 159 15.28 2.38 7.43
N GLY A 160 15.28 1.85 8.66
CA GLY A 160 16.38 1.97 9.63
C GLY A 160 17.49 0.92 9.50
N ILE A 161 17.47 0.09 8.45
CA ILE A 161 18.49 -0.90 8.11
C ILE A 161 19.35 -0.35 6.95
#